data_AF-A0A967Z1L5-F1
#
_entry.id   AF-A0A967Z1L5-F1
#
_cell.length_a   1.000
_cell.length_b   1.000
_cell.length_c   1.000
_cell.angle_alpha   90.00
_cell.angle_beta   90.00
_cell.angle_gamma   90.00
#
_symmetry.space_group_name_H-M   'P 1'
#
loop_
_entity.id
_entity.type
_entity.pdbx_description
1 polymer ?
#
loop_
_entity_poly.entity_id
_entity_poly.type
_entity_poly.pdbx_seq_one_letter_code
_entity_poly.pdbx_strand_id
1 'polypeptide(L)'
;RVKSLARIFQALRIAVNDELQNLSEALKRSLDCILPGGRIVIISYHSLEDRIVKEFFKYEASRCVCPPEFPVCVCGKKGRVRILTKRPVRPSTDEVKRNPRSRSAKLRAGEVVSGWA
;
A
#
# COMPACT_ATOMS: atom_id res chain seq x y z
N ARG A 1 -4.21 -30.38 -2.99
CA ARG A 1 -2.72 -30.29 -2.95
C ARG A 1 -2.34 -28.91 -2.43
N VAL A 2 -1.71 -28.83 -1.27
CA VAL A 2 -1.14 -27.58 -0.76
C VAL A 2 -0.19 -27.04 -1.82
N LYS A 3 -0.37 -25.78 -2.25
CA LYS A 3 0.51 -25.09 -3.21
C LYS A 3 1.88 -24.76 -2.57
N SER A 4 2.51 -25.72 -1.91
CA SER A 4 3.76 -25.51 -1.17
C SER A 4 4.87 -24.99 -2.10
N LEU A 5 5.00 -25.57 -3.29
CA LEU A 5 5.95 -25.09 -4.29
C LEU A 5 5.66 -23.64 -4.70
N ALA A 6 4.42 -23.28 -5.03
CA ALA A 6 4.11 -21.90 -5.43
C ALA A 6 4.43 -20.88 -4.32
N ARG A 7 4.25 -21.24 -3.04
CA ARG A 7 4.64 -20.40 -1.90
C ARG A 7 6.16 -20.30 -1.75
N ILE A 8 6.89 -21.39 -1.96
CA ILE A 8 8.36 -21.42 -1.93
C ILE A 8 8.94 -20.55 -3.04
N PHE A 9 8.49 -20.74 -4.28
CA PHE A 9 8.91 -19.92 -5.41
C PHE A 9 8.54 -18.45 -5.23
N GLN A 10 7.38 -18.16 -4.64
CA GLN A 10 7.02 -16.80 -4.26
C GLN A 10 8.01 -16.21 -3.25
N ALA A 11 8.36 -16.97 -2.19
CA ALA A 11 9.31 -16.51 -1.18
C ALA A 11 10.69 -16.26 -1.78
N LEU A 12 11.18 -17.17 -2.63
CA LEU A 12 12.45 -17.00 -3.35
C LEU A 12 12.41 -15.77 -4.25
N ARG A 13 11.35 -15.58 -5.04
CA ARG A 13 11.18 -14.41 -5.91
C ARG A 13 11.21 -13.10 -5.11
N ILE A 14 10.49 -13.06 -3.98
CA ILE A 14 10.46 -11.91 -3.08
C ILE A 14 11.87 -11.62 -2.54
N ALA A 15 12.58 -12.64 -2.06
CA ALA A 15 13.89 -12.48 -1.44
C ALA A 15 14.98 -12.10 -2.46
N VAL A 16 15.00 -12.74 -3.62
CA VAL A 16 16.01 -12.51 -4.66
C VAL A 16 15.88 -11.12 -5.28
N ASN A 17 14.66 -10.60 -5.45
CA ASN A 17 14.42 -9.28 -6.05
C ASN A 17 14.18 -8.18 -5.00
N ASP A 18 14.35 -8.49 -3.72
CA ASP A 18 14.10 -7.61 -2.58
C ASP A 18 12.77 -6.83 -2.68
N GLU A 19 11.71 -7.52 -3.12
CA GLU A 19 10.49 -6.88 -3.62
C GLU A 19 9.78 -6.03 -2.56
N LEU A 20 9.78 -6.49 -1.31
CA LEU A 20 9.08 -5.83 -0.20
C LEU A 20 9.82 -4.56 0.25
N GLN A 21 11.16 -4.60 0.25
CA GLN A 21 11.97 -3.43 0.57
C GLN A 21 11.85 -2.38 -0.51
N ASN A 22 12.00 -2.78 -1.78
CA ASN A 22 11.83 -1.93 -2.95
C ASN A 22 10.46 -1.25 -2.97
N LEU A 23 9.38 -2.00 -2.69
CA LEU A 23 8.04 -1.43 -2.53
C LEU A 23 7.98 -0.39 -1.41
N SER A 24 8.53 -0.71 -0.24
CA SER A 24 8.49 0.19 0.92
C SER A 24 9.25 1.50 0.68
N GLU A 25 10.39 1.44 0.01
CA GLU A 25 11.19 2.61 -0.36
C GLU A 25 10.50 3.44 -1.44
N ALA A 26 9.97 2.79 -2.47
CA ALA A 26 9.22 3.46 -3.54
C ALA A 26 8.00 4.19 -2.99
N LEU A 27 7.23 3.59 -2.07
CA LEU A 27 6.09 4.22 -1.43
C LEU A 27 6.50 5.48 -0.64
N LYS A 28 7.57 5.41 0.15
CA LYS A 28 8.07 6.57 0.92
C LYS A 28 8.42 7.74 0.00
N ARG A 29 9.17 7.48 -1.07
CA ARG A 29 9.61 8.51 -2.03
C ARG A 29 8.47 9.01 -2.92
N SER A 30 7.47 8.17 -3.20
CA SER A 30 6.39 8.50 -4.15
C SER A 30 5.62 9.77 -3.77
N LEU A 31 5.40 10.01 -2.47
CA LEU A 31 4.66 11.19 -2.00
C LEU A 31 5.43 12.49 -2.18
N ASP A 32 6.75 12.43 -2.32
CA ASP A 32 7.58 13.61 -2.56
C ASP A 32 7.53 14.01 -4.05
N CYS A 33 7.10 13.10 -4.92
CA CYS A 33 6.94 13.33 -6.36
C CYS A 33 5.51 13.70 -6.79
N ILE A 34 4.55 13.73 -5.85
CA ILE A 34 3.13 13.95 -6.16
C ILE A 34 2.69 15.30 -5.59
N LEU A 35 2.17 16.16 -6.48
CA LEU A 35 1.60 17.45 -6.10
C LEU A 35 0.31 17.28 -5.27
N PRO A 36 -0.05 18.28 -4.43
CA PRO A 36 -1.35 18.30 -3.78
C PRO A 36 -2.50 18.12 -4.78
N GLY A 37 -3.48 17.30 -4.45
CA GLY A 37 -4.58 16.86 -5.32
C GLY A 37 -4.22 15.68 -6.24
N GLY A 38 -2.94 15.34 -6.37
CA GLY A 38 -2.48 14.17 -7.12
C GLY A 38 -2.85 12.86 -6.45
N ARG A 39 -2.91 11.77 -7.23
CA ARG A 39 -3.34 10.45 -6.75
C ARG A 39 -2.23 9.42 -6.88
N ILE A 40 -2.16 8.57 -5.87
CA ILE A 40 -1.33 7.36 -5.89
C ILE A 40 -2.25 6.15 -5.89
N VAL A 41 -2.02 5.25 -6.84
CA VAL A 41 -2.79 4.02 -7.03
C VAL A 41 -1.82 2.85 -7.09
N ILE A 42 -2.02 1.86 -6.23
CA ILE A 42 -1.16 0.68 -6.15
C ILE A 42 -2.01 -0.58 -6.32
N ILE A 43 -1.53 -1.51 -7.13
CA ILE A 43 -2.11 -2.84 -7.29
C ILE A 43 -1.11 -3.86 -6.71
N SER A 44 -1.57 -4.62 -5.73
CA SER A 44 -0.79 -5.70 -5.09
C SER A 44 -1.41 -7.05 -5.41
N TYR A 45 -0.59 -8.11 -5.47
CA TYR A 45 -1.04 -9.45 -5.85
C TYR A 45 -0.98 -10.44 -4.69
N HIS A 46 -0.25 -10.14 -3.62
CA HIS A 46 -0.22 -10.98 -2.43
C HIS A 46 -0.42 -10.22 -1.13
N SER A 47 -0.58 -10.95 -0.04
CA SER A 47 -0.92 -10.40 1.28
C SER A 47 0.18 -9.53 1.87
N LEU A 48 1.46 -9.89 1.66
CA LEU A 48 2.59 -9.11 2.18
C LEU A 48 2.65 -7.70 1.57
N GLU A 49 2.59 -7.58 0.24
CA GLU A 49 2.50 -6.29 -0.46
C GLU A 49 1.27 -5.48 -0.01
N ASP A 50 0.07 -6.09 -0.02
CA ASP A 50 -1.17 -5.38 0.37
C ASP A 50 -1.10 -4.85 1.80
N ARG A 51 -0.44 -5.60 2.70
CA ARG A 51 -0.24 -5.17 4.09
C ARG A 51 0.65 -3.93 4.16
N ILE A 52 1.79 -3.93 3.45
CA ILE A 52 2.70 -2.78 3.38
C ILE A 52 1.95 -1.55 2.85
N VAL A 53 1.22 -1.68 1.73
CA VAL A 53 0.47 -0.57 1.14
C VAL A 53 -0.63 -0.05 2.08
N LYS A 54 -1.34 -0.96 2.77
CA LYS A 54 -2.37 -0.59 3.74
C LYS A 54 -1.78 0.15 4.94
N GLU A 55 -0.68 -0.34 5.50
CA GLU A 55 -0.01 0.26 6.65
C GLU A 55 0.58 1.63 6.28
N PHE A 56 1.19 1.74 5.10
CA PHE A 56 1.66 3.00 4.52
C PHE A 56 0.54 4.03 4.42
N PHE A 57 -0.57 3.70 3.77
CA PHE A 57 -1.71 4.63 3.67
C PHE A 57 -2.30 5.02 5.01
N LYS A 58 -2.38 4.08 5.96
CA LYS A 58 -2.87 4.37 7.31
C LYS A 58 -1.94 5.33 8.04
N TYR A 59 -0.62 5.12 7.93
CA TYR A 59 0.39 5.97 8.55
C TYR A 59 0.37 7.39 7.95
N GLU A 60 0.34 7.50 6.63
CA GLU A 60 0.35 8.79 5.92
C GLU A 60 -0.97 9.56 6.02
N ALA A 61 -2.09 8.86 6.25
CA ALA A 61 -3.37 9.50 6.56
C ALA A 61 -3.48 9.92 8.03
N SER A 62 -2.70 9.31 8.93
CA SER A 62 -2.77 9.63 10.35
C SER A 62 -2.21 11.02 10.63
N ARG A 63 -2.93 11.76 11.48
CA ARG A 63 -2.49 13.07 12.01
C ARG A 63 -1.66 12.95 13.29
N CYS A 64 -1.55 11.74 13.86
CA CYS A 64 -0.79 11.51 15.08
C CYS A 64 -0.21 10.10 15.08
N VAL A 65 0.99 9.96 15.61
CA VAL A 65 1.67 8.66 15.81
C VAL A 65 2.23 8.53 17.24
N CYS A 66 1.88 9.45 18.13
CA CYS A 66 2.27 9.40 19.53
C CYS A 66 1.68 8.14 20.21
N PRO A 67 2.36 7.60 21.24
CA PRO A 67 1.80 6.56 22.07
C PRO A 67 0.48 7.01 22.71
N PRO A 68 -0.50 6.10 22.92
CA PRO A 68 -1.78 6.43 23.55
C PRO A 68 -1.65 7.04 24.95
N GLU A 69 -0.52 6.81 25.61
CA GLU A 69 -0.22 7.24 26.98
C GLU A 69 0.10 8.73 27.07
N PHE A 70 0.37 9.38 25.93
CA PHE A 70 0.68 10.80 25.87
C PHE A 70 -0.63 11.61 25.84
N PRO A 71 -0.86 12.52 26.81
CA PRO A 71 -2.13 13.26 26.92
C PRO A 71 -2.31 14.30 25.81
N VAL A 72 -1.22 14.74 25.16
CA VAL A 72 -1.23 15.73 24.09
C VAL A 72 -0.30 15.28 22.97
N CYS A 73 -0.70 15.52 21.72
CA CYS A 73 0.12 15.21 20.55
C CYS A 73 1.36 16.12 20.49
N VAL A 74 2.54 15.51 20.52
CA VAL A 74 3.84 16.20 20.39
C VAL A 74 4.58 15.87 19.09
N CYS A 75 4.10 14.92 18.29
CA CYS A 75 4.79 14.48 17.07
C CYS A 75 4.71 15.46 15.90
N GLY A 76 3.83 16.47 15.95
CA GLY A 76 3.65 17.48 14.90
C GLY A 76 3.23 16.93 13.53
N LYS A 77 2.88 15.63 13.43
CA LYS A 77 2.57 14.98 12.16
C LYS A 77 1.32 15.60 11.53
N LYS A 78 1.41 15.92 10.24
CA LYS A 78 0.26 16.28 9.42
C LYS A 78 -0.05 15.13 8.48
N GLY A 79 -1.33 14.76 8.36
CA GLY A 79 -1.73 13.72 7.42
C GLY A 79 -1.51 14.19 5.99
N ARG A 80 -0.67 13.47 5.24
CA ARG A 80 -0.28 13.81 3.86
C ARG A 80 -1.22 13.22 2.81
N VAL A 81 -1.95 12.16 3.18
CA VAL A 81 -2.79 11.40 2.25
C VAL A 81 -4.21 11.26 2.75
N ARG A 82 -5.18 11.42 1.84
CA ARG A 82 -6.58 11.05 2.03
C ARG A 82 -6.85 9.70 1.36
N ILE A 83 -7.23 8.69 2.14
CA ILE A 83 -7.52 7.34 1.62
C ILE A 83 -8.82 7.38 0.81
N LEU A 84 -8.75 6.98 -0.47
CA LEU A 84 -9.92 6.89 -1.35
C LEU A 84 -10.61 5.52 -1.25
N THR A 85 -9.83 4.46 -1.06
CA THR A 85 -10.33 3.07 -0.99
C THR A 85 -10.16 2.50 0.42
N LYS A 86 -11.21 2.53 1.25
CA LYS A 86 -11.17 1.96 2.62
C LYS A 86 -10.92 0.43 2.60
N ARG A 87 -11.55 -0.25 1.63
CA ARG A 87 -11.33 -1.68 1.33
C ARG A 87 -10.61 -1.79 -0.01
N PRO A 88 -9.74 -2.79 -0.22
CA PRO A 88 -9.11 -2.98 -1.51
C PRO A 88 -10.16 -3.27 -2.57
N VAL A 89 -10.06 -2.63 -3.73
CA VAL A 89 -10.88 -2.93 -4.89
C VAL A 89 -10.35 -4.23 -5.51
N ARG A 90 -11.26 -5.17 -5.78
CA ARG A 90 -10.94 -6.48 -6.35
C ARG A 90 -11.44 -6.57 -7.79
N PRO A 91 -10.81 -7.42 -8.63
CA PRO A 91 -11.29 -7.65 -9.98
C PRO A 91 -12.70 -8.24 -9.97
N SER A 92 -13.45 -7.96 -11.04
CA SER A 92 -14.74 -8.61 -11.28
C SER A 92 -14.58 -10.06 -11.69
N THR A 93 -15.65 -10.86 -11.60
CA THR A 93 -15.65 -12.25 -12.09
C THR A 93 -15.30 -12.37 -13.56
N ASP A 94 -15.78 -11.42 -14.38
CA ASP A 94 -15.54 -11.43 -15.83
C ASP A 94 -14.12 -10.98 -16.19
N GLU A 95 -13.51 -10.11 -15.39
CA GLU A 95 -12.10 -9.80 -15.49
C GLU A 95 -11.24 -11.03 -15.14
N VAL A 96 -11.57 -11.76 -14.08
CA VAL A 96 -10.84 -12.97 -13.69
C VAL A 96 -10.95 -14.07 -14.76
N LYS A 97 -12.11 -14.21 -15.41
CA LYS A 97 -12.29 -15.15 -16.53
C LYS A 97 -11.41 -14.78 -17.72
N ARG A 98 -11.34 -13.49 -18.08
CA ARG A 98 -10.52 -12.99 -19.20
C ARG A 98 -9.02 -12.95 -18.87
N ASN A 99 -8.68 -12.67 -17.63
CA ASN A 99 -7.32 -12.57 -17.12
C ASN A 99 -7.19 -13.29 -15.78
N PRO A 100 -6.87 -14.60 -15.76
CA PRO A 100 -6.73 -15.37 -14.53
C PRO A 100 -5.66 -14.83 -13.56
N ARG A 101 -4.67 -14.07 -14.05
CA ARG A 101 -3.63 -13.45 -13.20
C ARG A 101 -4.19 -12.32 -12.33
N SER A 102 -5.29 -11.69 -12.74
CA SER A 102 -5.95 -10.62 -11.98
C SER A 102 -6.57 -11.13 -10.68
N ARG A 103 -6.88 -12.43 -10.56
CA ARG A 103 -7.64 -13.02 -9.44
C ARG A 103 -7.21 -12.59 -8.03
N SER A 104 -5.91 -12.37 -7.83
CA SER A 104 -5.36 -11.99 -6.52
C SER A 104 -5.09 -10.48 -6.36
N ALA A 105 -5.36 -9.70 -7.41
CA ALA A 105 -5.13 -8.27 -7.44
C ALA A 105 -5.98 -7.54 -6.41
N LYS A 106 -5.35 -6.59 -5.72
CA LYS A 106 -5.96 -5.70 -4.74
C LYS A 106 -5.47 -4.29 -5.04
N LEU A 107 -6.39 -3.45 -5.47
CA LEU A 107 -6.12 -2.05 -5.74
C LEU A 107 -6.41 -1.21 -4.49
N ARG A 108 -5.47 -0.31 -4.17
CA ARG A 108 -5.65 0.73 -3.15
C ARG A 108 -5.25 2.08 -3.73
N ALA A 109 -6.02 3.10 -3.40
CA ALA A 109 -5.80 4.47 -3.86
C ALA A 109 -5.85 5.48 -2.71
N GLY A 110 -5.01 6.50 -2.82
CA GLY A 110 -4.97 7.67 -1.97
C GLY A 110 -4.76 8.95 -2.78
N GLU A 111 -5.23 10.06 -2.24
CA GLU A 111 -5.01 11.40 -2.80
C GLU A 111 -4.09 12.19 -1.86
N VAL A 112 -3.07 12.82 -2.41
CA VAL A 112 -2.13 13.64 -1.64
C VAL A 112 -2.80 14.96 -1.32
N VAL A 113 -2.96 15.28 -0.04
CA VAL A 113 -3.64 16.50 0.42
C VAL A 113 -2.67 17.61 0.80
N SER A 114 -1.42 17.26 1.10
CA SER A 114 -0.35 18.22 1.34
C SER A 114 0.94 17.67 0.71
N GLY A 115 1.32 18.26 -0.41
CA GLY A 115 2.65 18.09 -1.01
C GLY A 115 3.65 19.04 -0.35
N TRP A 116 4.92 18.93 -0.72
CA TRP A 116 5.93 19.91 -0.30
C TRP A 116 5.53 21.31 -0.76
N ALA A 117 5.49 22.25 0.19
CA ALA A 117 5.62 23.68 -0.06
C ALA A 117 6.99 24.08 0.51
#